data_AF-A0A0F8Y214-F1
#
_entry.id   AF-A0A0F8Y214-F1
#
_cell.length_a   1.000
_cell.length_b   1.000
_cell.length_c   1.000
_cell.angle_alpha   90.00
_cell.angle_beta   90.00
_cell.angle_gamma   90.00
#
_symmetry.space_group_name_H-M   'P 1'
#
loop_
_entity.id
_entity.type
_entity.pdbx_description
1 polymer ?
#
loop_
_entity_poly.entity_id
_entity_poly.type
_entity_poly.pdbx_seq_one_letter_code
_entity_poly.pdbx_strand_id
1 'polypeptide(L)' 'MQQHDHQPLTDFIEYPHEQMLERANEFLTTSQRRHTIRSFSDRPVPIEIIETCIKAAATAPSGANHQPWHFVAIN' A
#
# COMPACT_ATOMS: atom_id res chain seq x y z
N MET A 1 -28.67 1.49 -12.88
CA MET A 1 -27.34 1.98 -12.45
C MET A 1 -27.46 3.48 -12.28
N GLN A 2 -26.98 4.05 -11.17
CA GLN A 2 -26.87 5.51 -11.07
C GLN A 2 -25.85 6.00 -12.10
N GLN A 3 -26.09 7.18 -12.66
CA GLN A 3 -25.14 7.82 -13.56
C GLN A 3 -24.05 8.43 -12.70
N HIS A 4 -22.80 8.00 -12.91
CA HIS A 4 -21.64 8.54 -12.22
C HIS A 4 -20.83 9.38 -13.19
N ASP A 5 -20.39 10.55 -12.73
CA ASP A 5 -19.40 11.35 -13.44
C ASP A 5 -18.11 10.52 -13.55
N HIS A 6 -17.44 10.62 -14.70
CA HIS A 6 -16.18 9.94 -14.97
C HIS A 6 -15.17 10.95 -15.50
N GLN A 7 -13.90 10.67 -15.21
CA GLN A 7 -12.76 11.46 -15.68
C GLN A 7 -11.73 10.52 -16.32
N PRO A 8 -10.95 10.99 -17.32
CA PRO A 8 -9.83 10.22 -17.85
C PRO A 8 -8.79 9.90 -16.76
N LEU A 9 -8.17 8.72 -16.85
CA LEU A 9 -7.06 8.33 -15.96
C LEU A 9 -5.76 8.97 -16.47
N THR A 10 -5.32 10.05 -15.82
CA THR A 10 -4.20 10.88 -16.31
C THR A 10 -2.85 10.55 -15.68
N ASP A 11 -2.81 9.71 -14.65
CA ASP A 11 -1.63 9.36 -13.86
C ASP A 11 -1.14 7.93 -14.12
N PHE A 12 -1.71 7.24 -15.11
CA PHE A 12 -1.20 5.94 -15.55
C PHE A 12 0.22 6.09 -16.11
N ILE A 13 1.15 5.27 -15.60
CA ILE A 13 2.53 5.23 -16.06
C ILE A 13 2.77 3.89 -16.76
N GLU A 14 3.04 3.95 -18.06
CA GLU A 14 3.50 2.79 -18.84
C GLU A 14 5.03 2.72 -18.82
N TYR A 15 5.55 1.52 -18.61
CA TYR A 15 6.99 1.27 -18.58
C TYR A 15 7.39 0.30 -19.71
N PRO A 16 8.60 0.40 -20.27
CA PRO A 16 9.14 -0.63 -21.15
C PRO A 16 9.18 -2.00 -20.45
N HIS A 17 8.98 -3.07 -21.22
CA HIS A 17 8.90 -4.44 -20.71
C HIS A 17 10.06 -4.83 -19.78
N GLU A 18 11.29 -4.49 -20.16
CA GLU A 18 12.49 -4.78 -19.35
C GLU A 18 12.42 -4.12 -17.97
N GLN A 19 12.01 -2.84 -17.92
CA GLN A 19 11.84 -2.11 -16.66
C GLN A 19 10.68 -2.65 -15.82
N MET A 20 9.60 -3.12 -16.46
CA MET A 20 8.51 -3.80 -15.74
C MET A 20 9.01 -5.08 -15.05
N LEU A 21 9.82 -5.87 -15.76
CA LEU A 21 10.38 -7.12 -15.24
C LEU A 21 11.36 -6.86 -14.08
N GLU A 22 12.23 -5.86 -14.23
CA GLU A 22 13.16 -5.43 -13.17
C GLU A 22 12.41 -5.07 -11.88
N ARG A 23 11.44 -4.16 -11.96
CA ARG A 23 10.65 -3.72 -10.80
C ARG A 23 9.87 -4.86 -10.14
N ALA A 24 9.33 -5.79 -10.94
CA ALA A 24 8.65 -6.97 -10.41
C ALA A 24 9.60 -7.87 -9.62
N ASN A 25 10.83 -8.08 -10.10
CA ASN A 25 11.84 -8.88 -9.42
C ASN A 25 12.34 -8.22 -8.12
N GLU A 26 12.50 -6.89 -8.11
CA GLU A 26 12.84 -6.14 -6.90
C GLU A 26 11.75 -6.26 -5.83
N PHE A 27 10.48 -6.13 -6.23
CA PHE A 27 9.35 -6.29 -5.32
C PHE A 27 9.24 -7.72 -4.78
N LEU A 28 9.46 -8.73 -5.63
CA LEU A 28 9.50 -10.14 -5.22
C LEU A 28 10.59 -10.36 -4.16
N THR A 29 11.80 -9.89 -4.43
CA THR A 29 12.95 -10.01 -3.50
C THR A 29 12.65 -9.34 -2.16
N THR A 30 12.05 -8.14 -2.20
CA THR A 30 11.65 -7.41 -0.99
C THR A 30 10.58 -8.16 -0.20
N SER A 31 9.59 -8.73 -0.89
CA SER A 31 8.50 -9.50 -0.28
C SER A 31 8.96 -10.82 0.33
N GLN A 32 9.91 -11.51 -0.31
CA GLN A 32 10.49 -12.77 0.19
C GLN A 32 11.24 -12.60 1.50
N ARG A 33 11.86 -11.43 1.73
CA ARG A 33 12.54 -11.11 3.00
C ARG A 33 11.60 -10.92 4.19
N ARG A 34 10.29 -10.74 3.96
CA ARG A 34 9.33 -10.50 5.03
C ARG A 34 9.03 -11.81 5.76
N HIS A 35 9.30 -11.84 7.06
CA HIS A 35 8.92 -12.93 7.95
C HIS A 35 7.95 -12.43 9.04
N THR A 36 7.11 -13.34 9.55
CA THR A 36 6.30 -13.06 10.73
C THR A 36 7.18 -13.12 11.97
N ILE A 37 7.49 -11.96 12.53
CA ILE A 37 8.29 -11.80 13.75
C ILE A 37 7.36 -11.89 14.97
N ARG A 38 7.83 -12.55 16.04
CA ARG A 38 7.09 -12.73 17.30
C ARG A 38 7.85 -12.27 18.55
N SER A 39 9.01 -11.65 18.36
CA SER A 39 9.83 -11.04 19.41
C SER A 39 10.26 -9.66 18.93
N PHE A 40 9.89 -8.62 19.69
CA PHE A 40 10.03 -7.22 19.29
C PHE A 40 10.97 -6.48 20.26
N SER A 41 11.62 -5.43 19.77
CA SER A 41 12.47 -4.55 20.57
C SER A 41 11.65 -3.35 21.07
N ASP A 42 11.98 -2.85 22.25
CA ASP A 42 11.37 -1.63 22.84
C ASP A 42 11.90 -0.32 22.22
N ARG A 43 12.72 -0.40 21.15
CA ARG A 43 13.22 0.78 20.47
C ARG A 43 12.03 1.57 19.86
N PRO A 44 11.90 2.88 20.16
CA PRO A 44 10.80 3.67 19.63
C PRO A 44 10.85 3.76 18.10
N VAL A 45 9.67 3.83 17.49
CA VAL A 45 9.49 4.05 16.04
C VAL A 45 8.87 5.43 15.85
N PRO A 46 9.42 6.30 14.98
CA PRO A 46 8.81 7.58 14.63
C PRO A 46 7.35 7.41 14.15
N ILE A 47 6.45 8.23 14.69
CA ILE A 47 5.01 8.10 14.42
C ILE A 47 4.67 8.33 12.94
N GLU A 48 5.44 9.17 12.25
CA GLU A 48 5.26 9.51 10.84
C GLU A 48 5.44 8.27 9.94
N ILE A 49 6.28 7.32 10.36
CA ILE A 49 6.47 6.04 9.65
C ILE A 49 5.19 5.21 9.76
N ILE A 50 4.61 5.11 10.97
CA ILE A 50 3.37 4.37 11.22
C ILE A 50 2.21 4.99 10.42
N GLU A 51 2.07 6.32 10.46
CA GLU A 51 1.07 7.05 9.68
C GLU A 51 1.20 6.81 8.18
N THR A 52 2.44 6.79 7.67
CA THR A 52 2.70 6.54 6.24
C THR A 52 2.29 5.12 5.85
N CYS A 53 2.57 4.12 6.69
CA CYS A 53 2.10 2.75 6.47
C CYS A 53 0.56 2.65 6.47
N ILE A 54 -0.12 3.36 7.37
CA ILE A 54 -1.59 3.40 7.42
C ILE A 54 -2.16 4.08 6.17
N LYS A 55 -1.58 5.21 5.73
CA LYS A 55 -1.96 5.90 4.48
C LYS A 55 -1.82 4.98 3.27
N ALA A 56 -0.75 4.20 3.20
CA ALA A 56 -0.56 3.21 2.14
C ALA A 56 -1.67 2.13 2.18
N ALA A 57 -2.00 1.60 3.36
CA ALA A 57 -3.07 0.60 3.51
C ALA A 57 -4.45 1.13 3.10
N ALA A 58 -4.72 2.41 3.39
CA ALA A 58 -5.99 3.07 3.06
C ALA A 58 -6.23 3.25 1.54
N THR A 59 -5.23 2.99 0.69
CA THR A 59 -5.36 3.03 -0.78
C THR A 59 -5.99 1.78 -1.38
N ALA A 60 -6.22 0.73 -0.58
CA ALA A 60 -6.87 -0.48 -1.05
C ALA A 60 -8.25 -0.18 -1.68
N PRO A 61 -8.69 -0.94 -2.69
CA PRO A 61 -10.05 -0.81 -3.21
C PRO A 61 -11.07 -1.33 -2.18
N SER A 62 -12.29 -0.77 -2.19
CA SER A 62 -13.41 -1.26 -1.37
C SER A 62 -14.70 -1.35 -2.16
N GLY A 63 -15.58 -2.27 -1.76
CA GLY A 63 -16.90 -2.42 -2.37
C GLY A 63 -17.67 -1.10 -2.33
N ALA A 64 -18.12 -0.65 -3.49
CA ALA A 64 -18.80 0.65 -3.67
C ALA A 64 -18.03 1.85 -3.06
N ASN A 65 -16.70 1.76 -2.93
CA ASN A 65 -15.85 2.77 -2.30
C ASN A 65 -16.22 3.11 -0.83
N HIS A 66 -16.78 2.16 -0.08
CA HIS A 66 -17.20 2.39 1.31
C HIS A 66 -16.05 2.67 2.28
N GLN A 67 -14.82 2.27 1.95
CA GLN A 67 -13.65 2.36 2.82
C GLN A 67 -13.93 1.86 4.25
N PRO A 68 -14.38 0.59 4.42
CA PRO A 68 -14.91 0.10 5.69
C PRO A 68 -13.80 -0.28 6.70
N TRP A 69 -12.72 0.49 6.74
CA TRP A 69 -11.58 0.27 7.63
C TRP A 69 -11.46 1.38 8.67
N HIS A 70 -11.11 0.98 9.89
CA HIS A 70 -10.69 1.88 10.96
C HIS A 70 -9.37 1.34 11.53
N PHE A 71 -8.31 2.14 11.47
CA PHE A 71 -7.00 1.78 11.99
C PHE A 71 -6.82 2.38 13.38
N VAL A 72 -6.57 1.54 14.39
CA VAL A 72 -6.32 1.95 15.78
C VAL A 72 -4.86 1.65 16.12
N ALA A 73 -4.10 2.69 16.44
CA ALA A 73 -2.73 2.57 16.95
C ALA A 73 -2.73 2.72 18.47
N ILE A 74 -2.07 1.79 19.18
CA ILE A 74 -1.92 1.78 20.63
C ILE A 74 -0.43 1.83 20.94
N ASN A 75 -0.04 2.69 21.87
CA ASN A 75 1.34 2.90 22.30
C ASN A 75 1.47 2.68 23.81
#